data_AF-A0A667YXD7-F1
#
_entry.id   AF-A0A667YXD7-F1
#
_cell.length_a   1.000
_cell.length_b   1.000
_cell.length_c   1.000
_cell.angle_alpha   90.00
_cell.angle_beta   90.00
_cell.angle_gamma   90.00
#
_symmetry.space_group_name_H-M   'P 1'
#
loop_
_entity.id
_entity.type
_entity.pdbx_description
1 polymer ?
#
loop_
_entity_poly.entity_id
_entity_poly.type
_entity_poly.pdbx_seq_one_letter_code
_entity_poly.pdbx_strand_id
1 'polypeptide(L)'
;MSGRVGDLSPRQAQVLTEFRGRVQDILPELPAQHDHYLLRWLRARSFNVQKAEAMIRKHVEFRKQMKTDTIISDWKPPEVQMTS
;
A
#
# COMPACT_ATOMS: atom_id res chain seq x y z
N MET A 1 -5.65 0.68 22.20
CA MET A 1 -6.17 0.26 20.88
C MET A 1 -5.01 0.19 19.90
N SER A 2 -4.77 -0.99 19.35
CA SER A 2 -3.63 -1.34 18.51
C SER A 2 -3.75 -0.87 17.04
N GLY A 3 -4.93 -0.40 16.62
CA GLY A 3 -5.15 0.06 15.25
C GLY A 3 -5.15 -1.07 14.22
N ARG A 4 -5.45 -2.31 14.66
CA ARG A 4 -5.58 -3.52 13.84
C ARG A 4 -7.04 -3.89 13.67
N VAL A 5 -7.37 -4.64 12.62
CA VAL A 5 -8.72 -5.18 12.40
C VAL A 5 -9.16 -5.93 13.66
N GLY A 6 -10.28 -5.53 14.26
CA GLY A 6 -10.79 -6.06 15.53
C GLY A 6 -10.45 -5.26 16.80
N ASP A 7 -9.51 -4.31 16.74
CA ASP A 7 -9.11 -3.43 17.86
C ASP A 7 -8.88 -1.99 17.35
N LEU A 8 -9.89 -1.49 16.64
CA LEU A 8 -9.96 -0.12 16.12
C LEU A 8 -10.80 0.74 17.06
N SER A 9 -10.33 1.96 17.33
CA SER A 9 -11.18 2.95 18.00
C SER A 9 -12.28 3.43 17.07
N PRO A 10 -13.41 3.95 17.60
CA PRO A 10 -14.45 4.56 16.77
C PRO A 10 -13.90 5.62 15.82
N ARG A 11 -12.91 6.41 16.28
CA ARG A 11 -12.21 7.40 15.46
C ARG A 11 -11.37 6.76 14.35
N GLN A 12 -10.67 5.67 14.65
CA GLN A 12 -9.88 4.94 13.63
C GLN A 12 -10.78 4.27 12.58
N ALA A 13 -11.96 3.77 12.98
CA ALA A 13 -12.94 3.22 12.06
C ALA A 13 -13.51 4.30 11.13
N GLN A 14 -13.83 5.49 11.65
CA GLN A 14 -14.25 6.64 10.82
C GLN A 14 -13.17 7.06 9.82
N VAL A 15 -11.92 7.17 10.28
CA VAL A 15 -10.76 7.49 9.42
C VAL A 15 -10.57 6.45 8.32
N LEU A 16 -10.76 5.16 8.63
CA LEU A 16 -10.69 4.09 7.64
C LEU A 16 -11.78 4.22 6.57
N THR A 17 -13.01 4.52 6.97
CA THR A 17 -14.13 4.74 6.03
C THR A 17 -13.88 5.96 5.14
N GLU A 18 -13.42 7.08 5.71
CA GLU A 18 -13.05 8.28 4.94
C GLU A 18 -11.93 7.97 3.94
N PHE A 19 -10.87 7.30 4.41
CA PHE A 19 -9.74 6.92 3.57
C PHE A 19 -10.15 6.00 2.43
N ARG A 20 -11.00 4.99 2.69
CA ARG A 20 -11.56 4.08 1.69
C ARG A 20 -12.33 4.84 0.60
N GLY A 21 -13.12 5.86 0.97
CA GLY A 21 -13.83 6.69 0.00
C GLY A 21 -12.87 7.50 -0.90
N ARG A 22 -11.79 8.05 -0.33
CA ARG A 22 -10.84 8.88 -1.10
C ARG A 22 -9.95 8.11 -2.06
N VAL A 23 -9.68 6.85 -1.77
CA VAL A 23 -8.83 5.98 -2.60
C VAL A 23 -9.64 5.05 -3.50
N GLN A 24 -10.96 5.24 -3.57
CA GLN A 24 -11.87 4.37 -4.33
C GLN A 24 -11.52 4.32 -5.82
N ASP A 25 -10.99 5.42 -6.36
CA ASP A 25 -10.51 5.54 -7.74
C ASP A 25 -9.30 4.63 -8.03
N ILE A 26 -8.40 4.46 -7.07
CA ILE A 26 -7.19 3.63 -7.21
C ILE A 26 -7.36 2.21 -6.63
N LEU A 27 -8.46 1.92 -5.93
CA LEU A 27 -8.72 0.59 -5.33
C LEU A 27 -8.57 -0.58 -6.33
N PRO A 28 -9.03 -0.49 -7.59
CA PRO A 28 -8.87 -1.58 -8.56
C PRO A 28 -7.40 -1.87 -8.92
N GLU A 29 -6.53 -0.87 -8.80
CA GLU A 29 -5.10 -0.98 -9.12
C GLU A 29 -4.27 -1.52 -7.95
N LEU A 30 -4.87 -1.61 -6.75
CA LEU A 30 -4.21 -2.11 -5.57
C LEU A 30 -4.18 -3.64 -5.56
N PRO A 31 -3.09 -4.25 -5.05
CA PRO A 31 -2.98 -5.71 -4.95
C PRO A 31 -4.01 -6.33 -3.99
N ALA A 32 -4.57 -5.53 -3.08
CA ALA A 32 -5.57 -5.99 -2.14
C ALA A 32 -6.47 -4.83 -1.67
N GLN A 33 -7.78 -5.08 -1.61
CA GLN A 33 -8.81 -4.09 -1.28
C GLN A 33 -9.37 -4.24 0.16
N HIS A 34 -8.83 -5.19 0.92
CA HIS A 34 -9.24 -5.48 2.30
C HIS A 34 -8.71 -4.43 3.30
N ASP A 35 -9.45 -4.21 4.39
CA ASP A 35 -9.16 -3.19 5.42
C ASP A 35 -7.74 -3.29 5.97
N HIS A 36 -7.21 -4.51 6.11
CA HIS A 36 -5.86 -4.72 6.61
C HIS A 36 -4.79 -3.99 5.76
N TYR A 37 -4.99 -3.91 4.45
CA TYR A 37 -4.08 -3.21 3.53
C TYR A 37 -4.17 -1.70 3.74
N LEU A 38 -5.39 -1.16 3.77
CA LEU A 38 -5.62 0.27 3.98
C LEU A 38 -5.10 0.74 5.36
N LEU A 39 -5.32 -0.07 6.39
CA LEU A 39 -4.80 0.18 7.74
C LEU A 39 -3.27 0.19 7.81
N ARG A 40 -2.54 -0.48 6.90
CA ARG A 40 -1.07 -0.41 6.87
C ARG A 40 -0.61 1.02 6.54
N TRP A 41 -1.24 1.66 5.56
CA TRP A 41 -0.92 3.04 5.14
C TRP A 41 -1.33 4.05 6.20
N LEU A 42 -2.52 3.89 6.79
CA LEU A 42 -2.99 4.74 7.87
C LEU A 42 -2.07 4.64 9.10
N ARG A 43 -1.69 3.44 9.53
CA ARG A 43 -0.76 3.26 10.66
C ARG A 43 0.61 3.89 10.37
N ALA A 44 1.14 3.75 9.16
CA ALA A 44 2.42 4.32 8.76
C ALA A 44 2.45 5.86 8.76
N ARG A 45 1.29 6.52 8.84
CA ARG A 45 1.14 7.97 8.90
C ARG A 45 0.31 8.44 10.10
N SER A 46 0.30 7.65 11.17
CA SER A 46 -0.40 7.98 12.42
C SER A 46 -1.89 8.33 12.22
N PHE A 47 -2.56 7.62 11.32
CA PHE A 47 -3.96 7.82 10.91
C PHE A 47 -4.26 9.18 10.28
N ASN A 48 -3.25 9.86 9.72
CA ASN A 48 -3.47 11.05 8.89
C ASN A 48 -3.91 10.64 7.47
N VAL A 49 -5.17 10.91 7.13
CA VAL A 49 -5.80 10.54 5.84
C VAL A 49 -5.03 11.13 4.66
N GLN A 50 -4.73 12.43 4.68
CA GLN A 50 -4.07 13.14 3.57
C GLN A 50 -2.67 12.58 3.29
N LYS A 51 -1.87 12.36 4.34
CA LYS A 51 -0.52 11.80 4.20
C LYS A 51 -0.55 10.33 3.77
N ALA A 52 -1.52 9.55 4.26
CA ALA A 52 -1.70 8.17 3.85
C ALA A 52 -2.13 8.07 2.38
N GLU A 53 -3.00 8.97 1.94
CA GLU A 53 -3.49 9.06 0.55
C GLU A 53 -2.35 9.39 -0.41
N ALA A 54 -1.56 10.43 -0.11
CA ALA A 54 -0.39 10.76 -0.91
C ALA A 54 0.61 9.59 -0.99
N MET A 55 0.78 8.85 0.12
CA MET A 55 1.68 7.70 0.17
C MET A 55 1.20 6.52 -0.69
N ILE A 56 -0.08 6.17 -0.62
CA ILE A 56 -0.62 5.04 -1.40
C ILE A 56 -0.70 5.39 -2.90
N ARG A 57 -1.04 6.63 -3.26
CA ARG A 57 -1.00 7.10 -4.66
C ARG A 57 0.42 7.04 -5.23
N LYS A 58 1.42 7.49 -4.46
CA LYS A 58 2.83 7.35 -4.85
C LYS A 58 3.27 5.89 -4.96
N HIS A 59 2.74 5.00 -4.13
CA HIS A 59 3.01 3.56 -4.24
C HIS A 59 2.45 2.95 -5.51
N VAL A 60 1.22 3.30 -5.89
CA VAL A 60 0.58 2.87 -7.15
C VAL A 60 1.39 3.36 -8.36
N GLU A 61 1.78 4.64 -8.36
CA GLU A 61 2.62 5.21 -9.42
C GLU A 61 3.98 4.50 -9.52
N PHE A 62 4.63 4.24 -8.39
CA PHE A 62 5.88 3.48 -8.34
C PHE A 62 5.73 2.06 -8.92
N ARG A 63 4.61 1.39 -8.67
CA ARG A 63 4.33 0.06 -9.23
C ARG A 63 4.19 0.11 -10.76
N LYS A 64 3.47 1.10 -11.28
CA LYS A 64 3.32 1.32 -12.72
C LYS A 64 4.68 1.58 -13.39
N GLN A 65 5.51 2.44 -12.79
CA GLN A 65 6.82 2.80 -13.34
C GLN A 65 7.83 1.65 -13.29
N MET A 66 7.86 0.88 -12.20
CA MET A 66 8.83 -0.21 -12.03
C MET A 66 8.43 -1.51 -12.73
N LYS A 67 7.26 -1.55 -13.40
CA LYS A 67 6.67 -2.78 -13.96
C LYS A 67 6.76 -3.95 -12.98
N THR A 68 6.44 -3.72 -11.71
CA THR A 68 6.59 -4.75 -10.67
C THR A 68 5.72 -5.97 -10.89
N ASP A 69 4.74 -5.90 -11.77
CA ASP A 69 3.94 -7.05 -12.19
C ASP A 69 4.72 -7.99 -13.15
N THR A 70 5.79 -7.53 -13.83
CA THR A 70 6.66 -8.38 -14.69
C THR A 70 8.02 -8.72 -14.07
N ILE A 71 8.32 -8.22 -12.86
CA ILE A 71 9.64 -8.42 -12.25
C ILE A 71 9.94 -9.89 -11.93
N ILE A 72 8.91 -10.69 -11.65
CA ILE A 72 9.06 -12.12 -11.33
C ILE A 72 9.36 -12.94 -12.60
N SER A 73 8.89 -12.50 -13.78
CA SER A 73 9.15 -13.19 -15.05
C SER A 73 10.44 -12.74 -15.73
N ASP A 74 10.81 -11.46 -15.60
CA ASP A 74 11.83 -10.86 -16.47
C ASP A 74 13.19 -10.65 -15.78
N TRP A 75 13.25 -10.75 -14.45
CA TRP A 75 14.50 -10.51 -13.73
C TRP A 75 15.31 -11.80 -13.59
N LYS A 76 16.33 -11.95 -14.44
CA LYS A 76 17.40 -12.94 -14.24
C LYS A 76 18.54 -12.29 -13.44
N PRO A 77 18.93 -12.83 -12.26
CA PRO A 77 20.11 -12.37 -11.56
C PRO A 77 21.35 -12.52 -12.46
N PRO A 78 22.23 -11.50 -12.55
CA PRO A 78 23.46 -11.61 -13.32
C PRO A 78 24.37 -12.67 -12.69
N GLU A 79 24.88 -13.60 -13.50
CA GLU A 79 25.90 -14.56 -13.06
C GLU A 79 27.18 -13.81 -12.70
N VAL A 80 27.62 -13.95 -11.45
CA VAL A 80 28.93 -13.47 -11.00
C VAL A 80 29.98 -14.36 -11.66
N GLN A 81 30.66 -13.85 -12.68
CA GLN A 81 31.89 -14.48 -13.16
C GLN A 81 32.94 -14.34 -12.06
N MET A 82 33.13 -15.39 -11.27
CA MET A 82 34.30 -15.54 -10.42
C MET A 82 35.52 -15.66 -11.33
N THR A 83 36.19 -14.54 -11.61
CA THR A 83 37.50 -14.55 -12.27
C THR A 83 38.52 -15.14 -11.30
N SER A 84 39.14 -16.24 -11.75
CA SER A 84 40.18 -17.01 -11.05
C SER A 84 41.49 -16.24 -10.94
#